data_AF-A0A960E3W2-F1
#
_entry.id   AF-A0A960E3W2-F1
#
_cell.length_a   1.000
_cell.length_b   1.000
_cell.length_c   1.000
_cell.angle_alpha   90.00
_cell.angle_beta   90.00
_cell.angle_gamma   90.00
#
_symmetry.space_group_name_H-M   'P 1'
#
loop_
_entity.id
_entity.type
_entity.pdbx_description
1 polymer ?
#
loop_
_entity_poly.entity_id
_entity_poly.type
_entity_poly.pdbx_seq_one_letter_code
_entity_poly.pdbx_strand_id
1 'polypeptide(L)'
;MTRDLVGYGPDRPDPAWPGGARLALNVAVNVEEGAEVTVDEASGRLEAPLTDAGAAGAGVVGRDLAAESMMAYGSRVGFWRVLRLLRERGFVATASACARALEANPAIAAAARDAGWDLMGHGYGFTEAHRLTPDEERAEIDRAVASFAETWGERPTGWYCRYGPSTATRELLVAEGGF
;
A
#
# COMPACT_ATOMS: atom_id res chain seq x y z
N MET A 1 8.91 -19.51 -11.06
CA MET A 1 7.50 -19.80 -11.42
C MET A 1 7.29 -19.76 -12.93
N THR A 2 6.54 -20.73 -13.49
CA THR A 2 6.08 -20.71 -14.88
C THR A 2 4.77 -19.92 -14.96
N ARG A 3 4.61 -19.07 -15.97
CA ARG A 3 3.38 -18.29 -16.17
C ARG A 3 2.21 -19.21 -16.53
N ASP A 4 1.09 -19.06 -15.83
CA ASP A 4 -0.20 -19.62 -16.26
C ASP A 4 -0.92 -18.59 -17.14
N LEU A 5 -1.12 -18.92 -18.41
CA LEU A 5 -1.85 -18.09 -19.37
C LEU A 5 -3.29 -18.59 -19.60
N VAL A 6 -3.65 -19.73 -19.03
CA VAL A 6 -4.96 -20.37 -19.21
C VAL A 6 -5.93 -19.90 -18.13
N GLY A 7 -5.49 -19.88 -16.86
CA GLY A 7 -6.36 -19.58 -15.72
C GLY A 7 -7.57 -20.52 -15.70
N TYR A 8 -8.77 -19.96 -15.53
CA TYR A 8 -10.02 -20.74 -15.51
C TYR A 8 -10.58 -21.12 -16.90
N GLY A 9 -10.04 -20.57 -18.00
CA GLY A 9 -10.59 -20.81 -19.33
C GLY A 9 -12.09 -20.44 -19.45
N PRO A 10 -12.91 -21.19 -20.20
CA PRO A 10 -14.35 -20.93 -20.34
C PRO A 10 -15.16 -21.26 -19.07
N ASP A 11 -14.62 -22.08 -18.17
CA ASP A 11 -15.36 -22.68 -17.05
C ASP A 11 -14.96 -22.04 -15.71
N ARG A 12 -15.39 -20.78 -15.50
CA ARG A 12 -15.16 -20.08 -14.24
C ARG A 12 -15.98 -20.68 -13.08
N PRO A 13 -15.42 -20.77 -11.86
CA PRO A 13 -16.20 -21.17 -10.70
C PRO A 13 -17.28 -20.12 -10.38
N ASP A 14 -18.42 -20.57 -9.85
CA ASP A 14 -19.39 -19.68 -9.21
C ASP A 14 -18.83 -19.26 -7.84
N PRO A 15 -18.58 -17.97 -7.60
CA PRO A 15 -18.03 -17.50 -6.33
C PRO A 15 -19.01 -17.59 -5.15
N ALA A 16 -20.31 -17.87 -5.41
CA ALA A 16 -21.34 -18.04 -4.38
C ALA A 16 -21.35 -16.90 -3.34
N TRP A 17 -21.31 -15.64 -3.82
CA TRP A 17 -21.23 -14.49 -2.94
C TRP A 17 -22.38 -14.42 -1.92
N PRO A 18 -22.13 -13.89 -0.71
CA PRO A 18 -23.14 -13.79 0.34
C PRO A 18 -24.45 -13.15 -0.16
N GLY A 19 -25.58 -13.73 0.24
CA GLY A 19 -26.90 -13.24 -0.16
C GLY A 19 -27.22 -13.39 -1.65
N GLY A 20 -26.44 -14.16 -2.42
CA GLY A 20 -26.63 -14.31 -3.86
C GLY A 20 -26.24 -13.06 -4.65
N ALA A 21 -25.32 -12.25 -4.12
CA ALA A 21 -24.85 -11.05 -4.79
C ALA A 21 -24.19 -11.37 -6.14
N ARG A 22 -24.44 -10.50 -7.14
CA ARG A 22 -23.92 -10.68 -8.51
C ARG A 22 -22.56 -10.00 -8.73
N LEU A 23 -22.11 -9.20 -7.77
CA LEU A 23 -20.89 -8.42 -7.81
C LEU A 23 -20.36 -8.25 -6.38
N ALA A 24 -19.06 -8.45 -6.20
CA ALA A 24 -18.33 -8.01 -5.02
C ALA A 24 -17.53 -6.75 -5.39
N LEU A 25 -17.67 -5.68 -4.60
CA LEU A 25 -16.90 -4.44 -4.77
C LEU A 25 -15.92 -4.32 -3.61
N ASN A 26 -14.62 -4.30 -3.90
CA ASN A 26 -13.59 -3.92 -2.94
C ASN A 26 -13.07 -2.52 -3.31
N VAL A 27 -13.20 -1.57 -2.37
CA VAL A 27 -12.60 -0.24 -2.49
C VAL A 27 -11.27 -0.27 -1.75
N ALA A 28 -10.17 -0.21 -2.49
CA ALA A 28 -8.84 -0.05 -1.92
C ALA A 28 -8.47 1.44 -1.88
N VAL A 29 -8.05 1.92 -0.72
CA VAL A 29 -7.53 3.28 -0.53
C VAL A 29 -6.05 3.17 -0.18
N ASN A 30 -5.19 3.64 -1.08
CA ASN A 30 -3.77 3.69 -0.81
C ASN A 30 -3.48 4.77 0.24
N VAL A 31 -2.66 4.42 1.23
CA VAL A 31 -2.16 5.33 2.27
C VAL A 31 -0.65 5.30 2.21
N GLU A 32 -0.11 6.25 1.46
CA GLU A 32 1.30 6.26 1.03
C GLU A 32 2.05 7.49 1.55
N GLU A 33 1.31 8.57 1.84
CA GLU A 33 1.86 9.89 2.11
C GLU A 33 2.55 9.96 3.48
N GLY A 34 3.84 10.29 3.46
CA GLY A 34 4.78 10.19 4.57
C GLY A 34 5.75 9.02 4.45
N ALA A 35 5.52 8.10 3.49
CA ALA A 35 6.41 6.98 3.21
C ALA A 35 7.33 7.18 1.99
N GLU A 36 7.09 8.24 1.21
CA GLU A 36 7.93 8.60 0.07
C GLU A 36 9.36 8.97 0.48
N VAL A 37 10.31 8.66 -0.40
CA VAL A 37 11.72 9.03 -0.21
C VAL A 37 11.87 10.53 -0.44
N THR A 38 12.14 11.28 0.63
CA THR A 38 12.33 12.74 0.57
C THR A 38 13.70 13.14 0.02
N VAL A 39 14.72 12.30 0.14
CA VAL A 39 16.01 12.34 -0.60
C VAL A 39 16.63 10.94 -0.49
N ASP A 40 16.99 10.30 -1.61
CA ASP A 40 17.85 9.12 -1.56
C ASP A 40 19.30 9.55 -1.28
N GLU A 41 19.87 9.14 -0.14
CA GLU A 41 21.19 9.60 0.30
C GLU A 41 22.33 9.20 -0.64
N ALA A 42 22.18 8.10 -1.39
CA ALA A 42 23.21 7.57 -2.29
C ALA A 42 23.22 8.27 -3.66
N SER A 43 22.05 8.62 -4.19
CA SER A 43 21.90 9.27 -5.50
C SER A 43 21.66 10.79 -5.41
N GLY A 44 21.30 11.30 -4.23
CA GLY A 44 20.92 12.70 -4.00
C GLY A 44 19.63 13.12 -4.72
N ARG A 45 18.90 12.16 -5.30
CA ARG A 45 17.72 12.40 -6.12
C ARG A 45 16.45 12.09 -5.35
N LEU A 46 15.42 12.89 -5.63
CA LEU A 46 14.07 12.60 -5.18
C LEU A 46 13.44 11.56 -6.10
N GLU A 47 12.72 10.61 -5.51
CA GLU A 47 11.83 9.75 -6.26
C GLU A 47 10.56 10.52 -6.58
N ALA A 48 10.22 10.67 -7.87
CA ALA A 48 9.04 11.41 -8.29
C ALA A 48 7.76 10.70 -7.81
N PRO A 49 7.00 11.25 -6.85
CA PRO A 49 5.77 10.62 -6.41
C PRO A 49 4.69 10.75 -7.50
N LEU A 50 3.58 10.04 -7.32
CA LEU A 50 2.38 10.21 -8.14
C LEU A 50 1.73 11.55 -7.79
N THR A 51 2.24 12.61 -8.42
CA THR A 51 1.82 13.99 -8.17
C THR A 51 1.10 14.59 -9.37
N ASP A 52 0.43 15.73 -9.17
CA ASP A 52 -0.23 16.47 -10.25
C ASP A 52 0.75 16.97 -11.32
N ALA A 53 2.05 17.04 -11.00
CA ALA A 53 3.11 17.38 -11.96
C ALA A 53 3.43 16.23 -12.94
N GLY A 54 2.89 15.03 -12.71
CA GLY A 54 3.20 13.85 -13.52
C GLY A 54 4.71 13.60 -13.58
N ALA A 55 5.22 13.37 -14.80
CA ALA A 55 6.66 13.15 -15.00
C ALA A 55 7.51 14.45 -14.93
N ALA A 56 6.90 15.62 -14.82
CA ALA A 56 7.63 16.90 -14.86
C ALA A 56 8.52 17.14 -13.62
N GLY A 57 8.26 16.44 -12.51
CA GLY A 57 9.10 16.48 -11.30
C GLY A 57 10.34 15.56 -11.35
N ALA A 58 10.52 14.78 -12.43
CA ALA A 58 11.64 13.84 -12.52
C ALA A 58 12.98 14.59 -12.65
N GLY A 59 13.89 14.37 -11.69
CA GLY A 59 15.27 14.88 -11.75
C GLY A 59 15.58 16.07 -10.84
N VAL A 60 14.68 16.43 -9.92
CA VAL A 60 15.02 17.36 -8.83
C VAL A 60 16.12 16.75 -7.95
N VAL A 61 17.14 17.55 -7.67
CA VAL A 61 18.24 17.21 -6.75
C VAL A 61 17.94 17.85 -5.39
N GLY A 62 17.96 17.04 -4.33
CA GLY A 62 17.49 17.46 -3.01
C GLY A 62 15.96 17.47 -2.90
N ARG A 63 15.41 18.33 -2.03
CA ARG A 63 13.98 18.36 -1.71
C ARG A 63 13.16 19.01 -2.82
N ASP A 64 12.11 18.31 -3.25
CA ASP A 64 11.06 18.84 -4.11
C ASP A 64 9.88 19.27 -3.23
N LEU A 65 9.90 20.55 -2.83
CA LEU A 65 8.87 21.11 -1.95
C LEU A 65 7.48 21.12 -2.61
N ALA A 66 7.40 21.12 -3.94
CA ALA A 66 6.13 21.06 -4.64
C ALA A 66 5.54 19.65 -4.50
N ALA A 67 6.34 18.61 -4.75
CA ALA A 67 5.93 17.22 -4.57
C ALA A 67 5.57 16.91 -3.11
N GLU A 68 6.38 17.35 -2.14
CA GLU A 68 6.09 17.17 -0.71
C GLU A 68 4.76 17.83 -0.31
N SER A 69 4.47 19.03 -0.83
CA SER A 69 3.20 19.72 -0.56
C SER A 69 2.00 18.96 -1.13
N MET A 70 2.14 18.40 -2.33
CA MET A 70 1.10 17.58 -2.96
C MET A 70 0.86 16.28 -2.19
N MET A 71 1.91 15.59 -1.76
CA MET A 71 1.79 14.40 -0.89
C MET A 71 1.16 14.78 0.45
N ALA A 72 1.58 15.89 1.06
CA ALA A 72 0.97 16.35 2.31
C ALA A 72 -0.53 16.64 2.18
N TYR A 73 -1.04 16.97 1.00
CA TYR A 73 -2.49 17.12 0.79
C TYR A 73 -3.25 15.82 1.04
N GLY A 74 -2.72 14.68 0.59
CA GLY A 74 -3.32 13.37 0.75
C GLY A 74 -3.58 13.04 2.22
N SER A 75 -2.55 13.12 3.07
CA SER A 75 -2.65 12.82 4.50
C SER A 75 -3.38 13.91 5.31
N ARG A 76 -3.29 15.19 4.92
CA ARG A 76 -3.89 16.31 5.67
C ARG A 76 -5.35 16.56 5.32
N VAL A 77 -5.77 16.24 4.10
CA VAL A 77 -7.10 16.62 3.56
C VAL A 77 -7.76 15.48 2.80
N GLY A 78 -7.04 14.84 1.87
CA GLY A 78 -7.56 13.82 0.96
C GLY A 78 -8.18 12.63 1.69
N PHE A 79 -7.41 12.00 2.58
CA PHE A 79 -7.82 10.86 3.38
C PHE A 79 -9.12 11.13 4.15
N TRP A 80 -9.19 12.25 4.87
CA TRP A 80 -10.36 12.61 5.68
C TRP A 80 -11.61 12.83 4.84
N ARG A 81 -11.46 13.38 3.64
CA ARG A 81 -12.57 13.53 2.69
C ARG A 81 -13.08 12.17 2.21
N VAL A 82 -12.18 11.27 1.82
CA VAL A 82 -12.53 9.92 1.36
C VAL A 82 -13.18 9.11 2.48
N LEU A 83 -12.59 9.13 3.68
CA LEU A 83 -13.13 8.48 4.87
C LEU A 83 -14.56 8.91 5.14
N ARG A 84 -14.82 10.22 5.19
CA ARG A 84 -16.17 10.75 5.40
C ARG A 84 -17.13 10.34 4.28
N LEU A 85 -16.70 10.40 3.03
CA LEU A 85 -17.53 10.03 1.87
C LEU A 85 -18.00 8.56 1.92
N LEU A 86 -17.09 7.66 2.29
CA LEU A 86 -17.37 6.23 2.41
C LEU A 86 -18.28 5.95 3.61
N ARG A 87 -18.01 6.56 4.76
CA ARG A 87 -18.87 6.48 5.96
C ARG A 87 -20.29 6.97 5.68
N GLU A 88 -20.45 8.13 5.04
CA GLU A 88 -21.76 8.69 4.64
C GLU A 88 -22.59 7.75 3.76
N ARG A 89 -21.92 6.86 3.01
CA ARG A 89 -22.56 5.92 2.08
C ARG A 89 -22.64 4.48 2.63
N GLY A 90 -22.18 4.26 3.87
CA GLY A 90 -22.15 2.93 4.48
C GLY A 90 -21.17 1.95 3.82
N PHE A 91 -20.11 2.44 3.18
CA PHE A 91 -19.05 1.60 2.62
C PHE A 91 -17.88 1.46 3.59
N VAL A 92 -17.31 0.26 3.62
CA VAL A 92 -15.99 -0.02 4.17
C VAL A 92 -14.96 -0.09 3.04
N ALA A 93 -13.69 0.05 3.37
CA ALA A 93 -12.58 -0.02 2.43
C ALA A 93 -11.43 -0.87 2.98
N THR A 94 -10.51 -1.24 2.10
CA THR A 94 -9.20 -1.81 2.45
C THR A 94 -8.17 -0.69 2.42
N ALA A 95 -7.49 -0.42 3.53
CA ALA A 95 -6.32 0.45 3.56
C ALA A 95 -5.14 -0.31 2.96
N SER A 96 -4.71 0.08 1.77
CA SER A 96 -3.47 -0.39 1.14
C SER A 96 -2.35 0.54 1.61
N ALA A 97 -1.78 0.26 2.78
CA ALA A 97 -0.95 1.22 3.49
C ALA A 97 0.53 0.88 3.44
N CYS A 98 1.39 1.90 3.23
CA CYS A 98 2.81 1.78 3.56
C CYS A 98 2.97 1.86 5.08
N ALA A 99 3.77 0.98 5.69
CA ALA A 99 3.93 0.94 7.14
C ALA A 99 4.41 2.29 7.71
N ARG A 100 5.42 2.89 7.07
CA ARG A 100 5.97 4.21 7.42
C ARG A 100 4.95 5.35 7.34
N ALA A 101 3.94 5.26 6.46
CA ALA A 101 2.90 6.28 6.40
C ALA A 101 2.03 6.27 7.67
N LEU A 102 1.76 5.07 8.22
CA LEU A 102 1.03 4.93 9.47
C LEU A 102 1.86 5.29 10.69
N GLU A 103 3.17 5.03 10.67
CA GLU A 103 4.12 5.54 11.68
C GLU A 103 4.12 7.07 11.72
N ALA A 104 4.16 7.70 10.54
CA ALA A 104 4.20 9.15 10.41
C ALA A 104 2.87 9.81 10.79
N ASN A 105 1.74 9.12 10.61
CA ASN A 105 0.42 9.64 10.94
C ASN A 105 -0.50 8.59 11.59
N PRO A 106 -0.31 8.28 12.89
CA PRO A 106 -1.11 7.28 13.60
C PRO A 106 -2.61 7.60 13.67
N ALA A 107 -2.99 8.87 13.48
CA ALA A 107 -4.40 9.28 13.46
C ALA A 107 -5.15 8.69 12.26
N ILE A 108 -4.48 8.49 11.12
CA ILE A 108 -5.05 7.83 9.94
C ILE A 108 -5.36 6.37 10.25
N ALA A 109 -4.41 5.63 10.86
CA ALA A 109 -4.62 4.25 11.27
C ALA A 109 -5.80 4.13 12.24
N ALA A 110 -5.84 4.99 13.27
CA ALA A 110 -6.94 5.00 14.24
C ALA A 110 -8.30 5.25 13.59
N ALA A 111 -8.40 6.20 12.67
CA ALA A 111 -9.66 6.56 12.01
C ALA A 111 -10.14 5.49 11.01
N ALA A 112 -9.22 4.82 10.30
CA ALA A 112 -9.55 3.72 9.42
C ALA A 112 -10.08 2.50 10.20
N ARG A 113 -9.43 2.14 11.32
CA ARG A 113 -9.94 1.08 12.22
C ARG A 113 -11.31 1.40 12.80
N ASP A 114 -11.51 2.62 13.28
CA ASP A 114 -12.81 3.09 13.77
C ASP A 114 -13.90 3.02 12.69
N ALA A 115 -13.52 3.14 11.41
CA ALA A 115 -14.44 2.97 10.29
C ALA A 115 -14.68 1.51 9.87
N GLY A 116 -14.06 0.53 10.54
CA GLY A 116 -14.12 -0.88 10.17
C GLY A 116 -13.42 -1.20 8.85
N TRP A 117 -12.38 -0.45 8.49
CA TRP A 117 -11.57 -0.76 7.32
C TRP A 117 -10.65 -1.95 7.60
N ASP A 118 -10.34 -2.70 6.55
CA ASP A 118 -9.33 -3.77 6.57
C ASP A 118 -7.93 -3.19 6.28
N LEU A 119 -6.87 -3.94 6.60
CA LEU A 119 -5.47 -3.59 6.32
C LEU A 119 -4.82 -4.56 5.34
N MET A 120 -4.33 -4.00 4.22
CA MET A 120 -3.43 -4.66 3.30
C MET A 120 -2.06 -3.97 3.33
N GLY A 121 -1.00 -4.74 3.58
CA GLY A 121 0.36 -4.21 3.58
C GLY A 121 0.79 -3.77 2.18
N HIS A 122 1.29 -2.54 2.07
CA HIS A 122 1.75 -1.94 0.82
C HIS A 122 3.28 -1.79 0.72
N GLY A 123 4.02 -2.51 1.57
CA GLY A 123 5.46 -2.32 1.80
C GLY A 123 5.75 -1.48 3.04
N TYR A 124 7.02 -1.43 3.46
CA TYR A 124 7.43 -0.55 4.56
C TYR A 124 7.37 0.92 4.14
N GLY A 125 7.93 1.24 2.97
CA GLY A 125 7.78 2.54 2.31
C GLY A 125 7.76 2.40 0.79
N PHE A 126 8.39 3.34 0.07
CA PHE A 126 8.49 3.27 -1.40
C PHE A 126 9.58 2.28 -1.84
N THR A 127 9.45 1.04 -1.37
CA THR A 127 10.43 -0.03 -1.60
C THR A 127 10.27 -0.62 -3.01
N GLU A 128 11.30 -0.50 -3.83
CA GLU A 128 11.39 -1.16 -5.13
C GLU A 128 11.77 -2.65 -4.96
N ALA A 129 10.81 -3.47 -4.52
CA ALA A 129 11.04 -4.89 -4.21
C ALA A 129 11.77 -5.66 -5.32
N HIS A 130 11.47 -5.37 -6.60
CA HIS A 130 12.13 -5.96 -7.76
C HIS A 130 13.66 -5.71 -7.86
N ARG A 131 14.23 -4.81 -7.06
CA ARG A 131 15.67 -4.54 -6.99
C ARG A 131 16.35 -5.19 -5.78
N LEU A 132 15.58 -5.70 -4.82
CA LEU A 132 16.09 -6.29 -3.61
C LEU A 132 16.54 -7.73 -3.86
N THR A 133 17.56 -8.15 -3.10
CA THR A 133 17.82 -9.57 -2.90
C THR A 133 16.69 -10.22 -2.07
N PRO A 134 16.49 -11.55 -2.14
CA PRO A 134 15.45 -12.22 -1.35
C PRO A 134 15.57 -12.00 0.17
N ASP A 135 16.79 -11.87 0.69
CA ASP A 135 17.03 -11.65 2.12
C ASP A 135 16.70 -10.20 2.54
N GLU A 136 17.04 -9.21 1.71
CA GLU A 136 16.64 -7.82 1.92
C GLU A 136 15.12 -7.65 1.85
N GLU A 137 14.48 -8.29 0.86
CA GLU A 137 13.02 -8.22 0.72
C GLU A 137 12.30 -8.91 1.88
N ARG A 138 12.81 -10.05 2.37
CA ARG A 138 12.28 -10.70 3.58
C ARG A 138 12.36 -9.77 4.78
N ALA A 139 13.52 -9.15 5.01
CA ALA A 139 13.70 -8.23 6.13
C ALA A 139 12.75 -7.01 6.04
N GLU A 140 12.50 -6.51 4.83
CA GLU A 140 11.54 -5.42 4.59
C GLU A 140 10.08 -5.85 4.84
N ILE A 141 9.70 -7.07 4.43
CA ILE A 141 8.38 -7.64 4.73
C ILE A 141 8.20 -7.78 6.25
N ASP A 142 9.16 -8.39 6.94
CA ASP A 142 9.11 -8.61 8.38
C ASP A 142 9.02 -7.29 9.16
N ARG A 143 9.80 -6.29 8.72
CA ARG A 143 9.77 -4.93 9.28
C ARG A 143 8.41 -4.26 9.10
N ALA A 144 7.82 -4.36 7.91
CA ALA A 144 6.51 -3.79 7.66
C ALA A 144 5.42 -4.48 8.51
N VAL A 145 5.43 -5.82 8.58
CA VAL A 145 4.50 -6.60 9.41
C VAL A 145 4.59 -6.19 10.89
N ALA A 146 5.81 -6.04 11.42
CA ALA A 146 6.02 -5.59 12.79
C ALA A 146 5.47 -4.17 13.02
N SER A 147 5.75 -3.23 12.12
CA SER A 147 5.25 -1.85 12.21
C SER A 147 3.73 -1.77 12.13
N PHE A 148 3.08 -2.59 11.29
CA PHE A 148 1.61 -2.67 11.26
C PHE A 148 1.05 -3.21 12.57
N ALA A 149 1.65 -4.24 13.17
CA ALA A 149 1.21 -4.73 14.47
C ALA A 149 1.22 -3.63 15.55
N GLU A 150 2.17 -2.70 15.49
CA GLU A 150 2.25 -1.57 16.42
C GLU A 150 1.27 -0.43 16.07
N THR A 151 1.24 -0.01 14.81
CA THR A 151 0.48 1.17 14.36
C THR A 151 -1.00 0.86 14.14
N TRP A 152 -1.29 -0.31 13.57
CA TRP A 152 -2.63 -0.83 13.32
C TRP A 152 -3.15 -1.73 14.45
N GLY A 153 -2.29 -2.29 15.31
CA GLY A 153 -2.71 -3.12 16.45
C GLY A 153 -2.97 -4.58 16.09
N GLU A 154 -2.96 -4.90 14.79
CA GLU A 154 -3.06 -6.25 14.25
C GLU A 154 -2.12 -6.35 13.05
N ARG A 155 -1.67 -7.58 12.74
CA ARG A 155 -0.87 -7.82 11.54
C ARG A 155 -1.74 -7.70 10.28
N PRO A 156 -1.18 -7.32 9.13
CA PRO A 156 -1.91 -7.40 7.86
C PRO A 156 -2.14 -8.86 7.47
N THR A 157 -3.27 -9.12 6.83
CA THR A 157 -3.61 -10.43 6.23
C THR A 157 -3.65 -10.37 4.70
N GLY A 158 -3.36 -9.21 4.12
CA GLY A 158 -3.15 -9.03 2.69
C GLY A 158 -1.83 -8.32 2.43
N TRP A 159 -1.24 -8.57 1.26
CA TRP A 159 -0.03 -7.88 0.82
C TRP A 159 -0.09 -7.54 -0.66
N TYR A 160 0.31 -6.32 -1.00
CA TYR A 160 0.49 -5.85 -2.37
C TYR A 160 1.70 -4.94 -2.41
N CYS A 161 2.74 -5.25 -3.19
CA CYS A 161 3.88 -4.33 -3.29
C CYS A 161 3.43 -2.99 -3.88
N ARG A 162 3.92 -1.87 -3.33
CA ARG A 162 3.75 -0.55 -3.97
C ARG A 162 4.21 -0.60 -5.42
N TYR A 163 5.46 -0.99 -5.62
CA TYR A 163 6.04 -1.20 -6.93
C TYR A 163 5.85 -2.63 -7.43
N GLY A 164 6.52 -2.97 -8.52
CA GLY A 164 6.60 -4.34 -8.98
C GLY A 164 7.23 -5.26 -7.93
N PRO A 165 6.67 -6.46 -7.70
CA PRO A 165 7.29 -7.47 -6.87
C PRO A 165 8.60 -7.95 -7.49
N SER A 166 9.47 -8.52 -6.66
CA SER A 166 10.58 -9.33 -7.13
C SER A 166 10.09 -10.71 -7.61
N THR A 167 11.01 -11.49 -8.16
CA THR A 167 10.71 -12.90 -8.51
C THR A 167 10.49 -13.79 -7.27
N ALA A 168 10.96 -13.36 -6.09
CA ALA A 168 10.86 -14.09 -4.83
C ALA A 168 9.65 -13.68 -3.97
N THR A 169 9.07 -12.49 -4.17
CA THR A 169 8.03 -11.91 -3.30
C THR A 169 6.93 -12.91 -2.92
N ARG A 170 6.35 -13.63 -3.90
CA ARG A 170 5.25 -14.57 -3.62
C ARG A 170 5.68 -15.73 -2.74
N GLU A 171 6.89 -16.25 -2.96
CA GLU A 171 7.44 -17.34 -2.15
C GLU A 171 7.79 -16.85 -0.74
N LEU A 172 8.27 -15.61 -0.61
CA LEU A 172 8.54 -14.97 0.68
C LEU A 172 7.25 -14.77 1.50
N LEU A 173 6.17 -14.27 0.89
CA LEU A 173 4.89 -14.07 1.58
C LEU A 173 4.28 -15.39 2.05
N VAL A 174 4.33 -16.44 1.21
CA VAL A 174 3.90 -17.79 1.62
C VAL A 174 4.76 -18.34 2.75
N ALA A 175 6.08 -18.10 2.71
CA ALA A 175 7.00 -18.56 3.75
C ALA A 175 6.88 -17.79 5.07
N GLU A 176 6.48 -16.51 5.03
CA GLU A 176 6.17 -15.72 6.24
C GLU A 176 4.94 -16.30 6.96
N GLY A 177 3.92 -16.72 6.20
CA GLY A 177 2.89 -17.65 6.68
C GLY A 177 1.70 -17.03 7.41
N GLY A 178 1.58 -15.71 7.45
CA GLY A 178 0.41 -15.03 8.02
C GLY A 178 -0.35 -14.12 7.05
N PHE A 179 -0.23 -14.40 5.74
CA PHE A 179 -1.05 -13.85 4.66
C PHE A 179 -1.90 -14.94 4.02
#